data_AF-A0A9Q5I206-F1
#
_entry.id   AF-A0A9Q5I206-F1
#
_cell.length_a   1.000
_cell.length_b   1.000
_cell.length_c   1.000
_cell.angle_alpha   90.00
_cell.angle_beta   90.00
_cell.angle_gamma   90.00
#
_symmetry.space_group_name_H-M   'P 1'
#
loop_
_entity.id
_entity.type
_entity.pdbx_description
1 polymer ?
#
loop_
_entity_poly.entity_id
_entity_poly.type
_entity_poly.pdbx_seq_one_letter_code
_entity_poly.pdbx_strand_id
1 'polypeptide(L)'
;MMGGSMLTLDGDKKSVVGFSWYRGKDQKWELGKLGDHGWFIRSLYSSNKHYMTIDRGLGNDSSIVTNEFPTAWDIKCEPREGNDVILIHWPNSVFTVDLHTGSKNDGTKVHIWSRHGGRQQFWRIIRCPDEDQVDREFLQSDSRRTTKTTTTTIVTITTTVATKCNGEEDEDVTVVEKREHLQGAGVTLKEHGTYSPQT
;
A
#
# COMPACT_ATOMS: atom_id res chain seq x y z
N MET A 1 -10.54 13.99 2.30
CA MET A 1 -10.28 13.06 1.18
C MET A 1 -8.78 12.87 1.08
N MET A 2 -8.29 11.62 1.09
CA MET A 2 -6.86 11.31 0.91
C MET A 2 -6.47 11.68 -0.53
N GLY A 3 -5.61 12.68 -0.70
CA GLY A 3 -5.26 13.28 -2.00
C GLY A 3 -4.03 12.67 -2.70
N GLY A 4 -3.71 11.40 -2.42
CA GLY A 4 -2.54 10.71 -2.95
C GLY A 4 -2.83 9.84 -4.18
N SER A 5 -1.80 9.62 -5.02
CA SER A 5 -1.81 8.61 -6.08
C SER A 5 -1.40 7.25 -5.51
N MET A 6 -2.14 6.20 -5.86
CA MET A 6 -1.92 4.80 -5.46
C MET A 6 -1.20 4.05 -6.58
N LEU A 7 -0.36 3.09 -6.21
CA LEU A 7 0.07 2.06 -7.17
C LEU A 7 -1.15 1.23 -7.56
N THR A 8 -1.48 1.24 -8.86
CA THR A 8 -2.69 0.61 -9.40
C THR A 8 -2.32 -0.28 -10.58
N LEU A 9 -2.76 -1.53 -10.57
CA LEU A 9 -2.62 -2.42 -11.72
C LEU A 9 -3.66 -2.02 -12.77
N ASP A 10 -3.21 -1.59 -13.94
CA ASP A 10 -4.09 -1.15 -15.02
C ASP A 10 -4.90 -2.32 -15.62
N GLY A 11 -5.98 -1.98 -16.34
CA GLY A 11 -6.90 -2.95 -16.94
C GLY A 11 -6.25 -3.90 -17.96
N ASP A 12 -5.06 -3.56 -18.47
CA ASP A 12 -4.23 -4.45 -19.30
C ASP A 12 -3.60 -5.62 -18.52
N LYS A 13 -3.78 -5.65 -17.18
CA LYS A 13 -3.24 -6.63 -16.23
C LYS A 13 -1.72 -6.75 -16.27
N LYS A 14 -1.05 -5.71 -16.75
CA LYS A 14 0.39 -5.67 -16.92
C LYS A 14 0.96 -4.37 -16.35
N SER A 15 0.47 -3.23 -16.80
CA SER A 15 1.03 -1.91 -16.46
C SER A 15 0.66 -1.51 -15.04
N VAL A 16 1.61 -0.90 -14.31
CA VAL A 16 1.34 -0.28 -13.02
C VAL A 16 1.38 1.23 -13.17
N VAL A 17 0.32 1.89 -12.74
CA VAL A 17 0.10 3.34 -12.89
C VAL A 17 -0.24 3.99 -11.55
N GLY A 18 -0.04 5.30 -11.49
CA GLY A 18 -0.56 6.15 -10.43
C GLY A 18 -2.02 6.47 -10.71
N PHE A 19 -2.88 6.17 -9.76
CA PHE A 19 -4.30 6.46 -9.86
C PHE A 19 -4.84 6.98 -8.53
N SER A 20 -5.82 7.86 -8.55
CA SER A 20 -6.52 8.31 -7.35
C SER A 20 -7.06 7.12 -6.54
N TRP A 21 -7.11 7.23 -5.21
CA TRP A 21 -7.67 6.17 -4.39
C TRP A 21 -9.17 6.00 -4.62
N TYR A 22 -9.59 4.78 -4.99
CA TYR A 22 -11.00 4.41 -5.11
C TYR A 22 -11.32 3.06 -4.46
N ARG A 23 -10.44 2.52 -3.61
CA ARG A 23 -10.62 1.24 -2.90
C ARG A 23 -10.76 0.03 -3.83
N GLY A 24 -10.26 0.14 -5.06
CA GLY A 24 -10.30 -0.94 -6.03
C GLY A 24 -9.38 -2.11 -5.66
N LYS A 25 -9.73 -3.33 -6.11
CA LYS A 25 -8.90 -4.53 -5.91
C LYS A 25 -7.56 -4.46 -6.65
N ASP A 26 -7.54 -3.72 -7.74
CA ASP A 26 -6.38 -3.28 -8.54
C ASP A 26 -5.42 -2.33 -7.79
N GLN A 27 -5.83 -1.79 -6.64
CA GLN A 27 -4.98 -0.97 -5.76
C GLN A 27 -4.47 -1.75 -4.54
N LYS A 28 -4.80 -3.05 -4.42
CA LYS A 28 -4.42 -3.90 -3.29
C LYS A 28 -3.21 -4.76 -3.65
N TRP A 29 -2.19 -4.74 -2.78
CA TRP A 29 -0.92 -5.42 -2.99
C TRP A 29 -0.54 -6.26 -1.76
N GLU A 30 0.12 -7.38 -1.98
CA GLU A 30 0.74 -8.16 -0.93
C GLU A 30 2.26 -7.96 -1.00
N LEU A 31 2.83 -7.56 0.13
CA LEU A 31 4.27 -7.52 0.32
C LEU A 31 4.68 -8.82 1.00
N GLY A 32 5.63 -9.52 0.40
CA GLY A 32 6.07 -10.85 0.80
C GLY A 32 7.57 -10.95 0.94
N LYS A 33 8.12 -11.73 1.88
CA LYS A 33 9.57 -12.04 1.87
C LYS A 33 9.89 -13.02 0.74
N LEU A 34 10.94 -12.74 -0.02
CA LEU A 34 11.47 -13.64 -1.04
C LEU A 34 12.79 -14.24 -0.55
N GLY A 35 12.70 -15.05 0.51
CA GLY A 35 13.87 -15.54 1.26
C GLY A 35 14.74 -14.38 1.77
N ASP A 36 16.05 -14.54 1.66
CA ASP A 36 17.04 -13.52 2.06
C ASP A 36 17.31 -12.47 0.96
N HIS A 37 16.59 -12.55 -0.18
CA HIS A 37 16.85 -11.71 -1.35
C HIS A 37 16.06 -10.39 -1.36
N GLY A 38 15.17 -10.18 -0.39
CA GLY A 38 14.36 -8.96 -0.27
C GLY A 38 12.87 -9.27 -0.21
N TRP A 39 12.07 -8.41 -0.83
CA TRP A 39 10.61 -8.50 -0.82
C TRP A 39 10.04 -8.69 -2.23
N PHE A 40 9.01 -9.51 -2.39
CA PHE A 40 8.15 -9.47 -3.55
C PHE A 40 6.96 -8.53 -3.28
N ILE A 41 6.39 -7.98 -4.34
CA ILE A 41 5.16 -7.19 -4.30
C ILE A 41 4.19 -7.85 -5.30
N ARG A 42 3.09 -8.43 -4.82
CA ARG A 42 2.12 -9.19 -5.62
C ARG A 42 0.79 -8.43 -5.70
N SER A 43 0.21 -8.34 -6.89
CA SER A 43 -1.14 -7.80 -7.05
C SER A 43 -2.19 -8.78 -6.52
N LEU A 44 -3.20 -8.25 -5.81
CA LEU A 44 -4.37 -9.00 -5.35
C LEU A 44 -5.56 -8.93 -6.31
N TYR A 45 -5.39 -8.27 -7.45
CA TYR A 45 -6.47 -8.08 -8.43
C TYR A 45 -6.75 -9.34 -9.28
N SER A 46 -5.70 -10.06 -9.64
CA SER A 46 -5.80 -11.20 -10.55
C SER A 46 -5.86 -12.52 -9.77
N SER A 47 -6.65 -13.47 -10.26
CA SER A 47 -6.64 -14.85 -9.76
C SER A 47 -5.29 -15.54 -9.99
N ASN A 48 -4.54 -15.08 -11.00
CA ASN A 48 -3.18 -15.51 -11.25
C ASN A 48 -2.21 -14.64 -10.46
N LYS A 49 -1.07 -15.21 -10.05
CA LYS A 49 -0.08 -14.47 -9.26
C LYS A 49 0.68 -13.52 -10.19
N HIS A 50 0.42 -12.22 -10.07
CA HIS A 50 1.13 -11.17 -10.80
C HIS A 50 2.02 -10.38 -9.85
N TYR A 51 3.33 -10.41 -10.08
CA TYR A 51 4.35 -9.77 -9.26
C TYR A 51 4.89 -8.53 -9.96
N MET A 52 5.03 -7.44 -9.20
CA MET A 52 5.61 -6.20 -9.66
C MET A 52 7.08 -6.40 -10.08
N THR A 53 7.41 -5.90 -11.26
CA THR A 53 8.74 -5.97 -11.89
C THR A 53 8.93 -4.75 -12.80
N ILE A 54 9.99 -4.72 -13.59
CA ILE A 54 10.27 -3.67 -14.58
C ILE A 54 10.17 -4.21 -16.02
N ASP A 55 9.73 -3.36 -16.95
CA ASP A 55 9.80 -3.66 -18.38
C ASP A 55 11.19 -3.31 -18.96
N ARG A 56 11.61 -4.03 -20.01
CA ARG A 56 12.75 -3.69 -20.89
C ARG A 56 14.12 -3.41 -20.23
N GLY A 57 14.32 -3.82 -18.97
CA GLY A 57 15.61 -3.82 -18.28
C GLY A 57 15.83 -2.63 -17.33
N LEU A 58 16.97 -2.64 -16.64
CA LEU A 58 17.28 -1.69 -15.57
C LEU A 58 17.80 -0.35 -16.14
N GLY A 59 16.98 0.69 -16.08
CA GLY A 59 17.33 2.04 -16.52
C GLY A 59 16.27 3.06 -16.15
N ASN A 60 16.60 4.36 -16.24
CA ASN A 60 15.61 5.41 -16.08
C ASN A 60 14.49 5.24 -17.10
N ASP A 61 13.26 5.51 -16.67
CA ASP A 61 12.05 5.42 -17.48
C ASP A 61 11.54 4.01 -17.79
N SER A 62 12.23 2.96 -17.34
CA SER A 62 11.68 1.59 -17.42
C SER A 62 10.40 1.49 -16.62
N SER A 63 9.30 1.14 -17.29
CA SER A 63 7.98 1.07 -16.69
C SER A 63 7.92 0.02 -15.59
N ILE A 64 7.14 0.29 -14.54
CA ILE A 64 6.72 -0.75 -13.61
C ILE A 64 5.60 -1.55 -14.27
N VAL A 65 5.77 -2.87 -14.30
CA VAL A 65 4.79 -3.82 -14.84
C VAL A 65 4.61 -4.98 -13.88
N THR A 66 3.73 -5.91 -14.21
CA THR A 66 3.60 -7.18 -13.51
C THR A 66 3.86 -8.36 -14.44
N ASN A 67 4.34 -9.47 -13.89
CA ASN A 67 4.49 -10.75 -14.57
C ASN A 67 4.23 -11.93 -13.61
N GLU A 68 4.34 -13.16 -14.09
CA GLU A 68 4.04 -14.36 -13.28
C GLU A 68 5.17 -14.79 -12.32
N PHE A 69 6.31 -14.08 -12.33
CA PHE A 69 7.52 -14.49 -11.60
C PHE A 69 7.88 -13.49 -10.49
N PRO A 70 8.01 -13.94 -9.23
CA PRO A 70 8.43 -13.07 -8.14
C PRO A 70 9.74 -12.34 -8.47
N THR A 71 9.73 -11.03 -8.29
CA THR A 71 10.91 -10.17 -8.41
C THR A 71 11.23 -9.61 -7.03
N ALA A 72 12.51 -9.67 -6.65
CA ALA A 72 12.99 -9.11 -5.40
C ALA A 72 13.08 -7.57 -5.49
N TRP A 73 12.65 -6.91 -4.41
CA TRP A 73 12.75 -5.48 -4.19
C TRP A 73 13.37 -5.21 -2.81
N ASP A 74 14.21 -4.19 -2.75
CA ASP A 74 14.74 -3.65 -1.51
C ASP A 74 13.76 -2.61 -0.97
N ILE A 75 12.97 -2.96 0.06
CA ILE A 75 12.07 -2.02 0.73
C ILE A 75 12.83 -1.38 1.90
N LYS A 76 13.02 -0.06 1.84
CA LYS A 76 13.76 0.71 2.86
C LYS A 76 12.85 1.75 3.49
N CYS A 77 12.81 1.81 4.81
CA CYS A 77 12.11 2.88 5.53
C CYS A 77 12.86 4.21 5.39
N GLU A 78 12.12 5.32 5.25
CA GLU A 78 12.65 6.69 5.24
C GLU A 78 11.99 7.49 6.37
N PRO A 79 12.42 7.28 7.63
CA PRO A 79 11.78 7.89 8.80
C PRO A 79 11.88 9.42 8.81
N ARG A 80 12.81 10.01 8.07
CA ARG A 80 12.90 11.47 7.87
C ARG A 80 11.68 12.04 7.16
N GLU A 81 11.05 11.23 6.31
CA GLU A 81 9.82 11.59 5.60
C GLU A 81 8.55 11.08 6.34
N GLY A 82 8.70 10.19 7.31
CA GLY A 82 7.64 9.69 8.18
C GLY A 82 7.81 8.21 8.55
N ASN A 83 7.25 7.79 9.69
CA ASN A 83 7.42 6.46 10.26
C ASN A 83 6.82 5.31 9.43
N ASP A 84 6.08 5.61 8.37
CA ASP A 84 5.46 4.65 7.47
C ASP A 84 5.78 4.97 6.00
N VAL A 85 6.79 5.82 5.77
CA VAL A 85 7.30 6.14 4.45
C VAL A 85 8.42 5.18 4.08
N ILE A 86 8.36 4.66 2.87
CA ILE A 86 9.29 3.72 2.29
C ILE A 86 9.82 4.20 0.94
N LEU A 87 10.97 3.65 0.57
CA LEU A 87 11.52 3.60 -0.77
C LEU A 87 11.43 2.14 -1.25
N ILE A 88 10.98 1.96 -2.48
CA ILE A 88 10.96 0.65 -3.15
C ILE A 88 12.10 0.65 -4.16
N HIS A 89 13.21 0.00 -3.82
CA HIS A 89 14.44 -0.02 -4.61
C HIS A 89 14.54 -1.28 -5.46
N TRP A 90 15.06 -1.11 -6.68
CA TRP A 90 15.59 -2.26 -7.40
C TRP A 90 16.89 -2.72 -6.71
N PRO A 91 17.05 -4.04 -6.42
CA PRO A 91 18.15 -4.54 -5.60
C PRO A 91 19.54 -4.12 -6.11
N ASN A 92 20.43 -3.79 -5.18
CA ASN A 92 21.83 -3.41 -5.46
C ASN A 92 21.98 -2.29 -6.50
N SER A 93 21.02 -1.36 -6.56
CA SER A 93 21.03 -0.28 -7.54
C SER A 93 20.61 1.08 -6.95
N VAL A 94 20.78 2.13 -7.74
CA VAL A 94 20.31 3.49 -7.41
C VAL A 94 18.85 3.73 -7.80
N PHE A 95 18.19 2.76 -8.44
CA PHE A 95 16.86 2.96 -9.01
C PHE A 95 15.76 2.70 -7.98
N THR A 96 14.76 3.57 -7.97
CA THR A 96 13.57 3.51 -7.10
C THR A 96 12.30 3.64 -7.92
N VAL A 97 11.21 3.06 -7.42
CA VAL A 97 9.86 3.31 -7.96
C VAL A 97 9.53 4.80 -7.83
N ASP A 98 9.20 5.42 -8.95
CA ASP A 98 8.99 6.86 -9.13
C ASP A 98 7.66 7.08 -9.89
N LEU A 99 6.84 8.00 -9.41
CA LEU A 99 5.64 8.46 -10.13
C LEU A 99 6.03 9.58 -11.08
N HIS A 100 5.87 9.37 -12.39
CA HIS A 100 6.39 10.27 -13.42
C HIS A 100 6.03 11.74 -13.15
N THR A 101 7.05 12.59 -13.00
CA THR A 101 6.95 14.04 -12.68
C THR A 101 6.20 14.39 -11.39
N GLY A 102 5.80 13.39 -10.60
CA GLY A 102 4.90 13.55 -9.47
C GLY A 102 3.47 13.95 -9.85
N SER A 103 3.08 13.80 -11.12
CA SER A 103 1.73 14.10 -11.60
C SER A 103 0.66 13.35 -10.82
N LYS A 104 -0.48 14.02 -10.56
CA LYS A 104 -1.64 13.43 -9.86
C LYS A 104 -2.71 12.92 -10.81
N ASN A 105 -2.51 13.07 -12.12
CA ASN A 105 -3.50 12.63 -13.09
C ASN A 105 -3.63 11.10 -13.03
N ASP A 106 -4.85 10.61 -13.11
CA ASP A 106 -5.13 9.19 -13.19
C ASP A 106 -4.44 8.58 -14.43
N GLY A 107 -3.82 7.41 -14.24
CA GLY A 107 -3.03 6.75 -15.28
C GLY A 107 -1.62 7.33 -15.45
N THR A 108 -1.15 8.20 -14.54
CA THR A 108 0.24 8.68 -14.58
C THR A 108 1.20 7.50 -14.52
N LYS A 109 2.17 7.45 -15.45
CA LYS A 109 3.17 6.37 -15.51
C LYS A 109 3.90 6.21 -14.18
N VAL A 110 4.01 4.98 -13.70
CA VAL A 110 4.99 4.61 -12.67
C VAL A 110 6.16 3.92 -13.35
N HIS A 111 7.37 4.37 -13.03
CA HIS A 111 8.59 3.86 -13.62
C HIS A 111 9.68 3.72 -12.56
N ILE A 112 10.78 3.05 -12.88
CA ILE A 112 12.00 3.22 -12.10
C ILE A 112 12.77 4.45 -12.57
N TRP A 113 13.32 5.17 -11.60
CA TRP A 113 14.19 6.31 -11.85
C TRP A 113 15.31 6.36 -10.80
N SER A 114 16.46 6.91 -11.19
CA SER A 114 17.61 7.09 -10.30
C SER A 114 17.18 7.92 -9.08
N ARG A 115 17.50 7.46 -7.87
CA ARG A 115 17.11 8.15 -6.64
C ARG A 115 17.67 9.58 -6.64
N HIS A 116 16.78 10.55 -6.56
CA HIS A 116 17.10 11.99 -6.47
C HIS A 116 16.49 12.64 -5.23
N GLY A 117 15.73 11.90 -4.43
CA GLY A 117 15.13 12.39 -3.18
C GLY A 117 13.88 13.23 -3.39
N GLY A 118 13.37 13.32 -4.62
CA GLY A 118 12.11 13.96 -4.91
C GLY A 118 10.93 13.16 -4.38
N ARG A 119 9.86 13.87 -4.04
CA ARG A 119 8.69 13.31 -3.34
C ARG A 119 7.98 12.19 -4.09
N GLN A 120 8.12 12.14 -5.40
CA GLN A 120 7.53 11.11 -6.24
C GLN A 120 8.21 9.73 -6.10
N GLN A 121 9.30 9.62 -5.32
CA GLN A 121 9.98 8.36 -5.01
C GLN A 121 9.57 7.79 -3.64
N PHE A 122 8.82 8.55 -2.84
CA PHE A 122 8.40 8.15 -1.51
C PHE A 122 6.98 7.60 -1.51
N TRP A 123 6.84 6.42 -0.92
CA TRP A 123 5.57 5.69 -0.84
C TRP A 123 5.23 5.40 0.62
N ARG A 124 3.95 5.23 0.93
CA ARG A 124 3.41 4.85 2.22
C ARG A 124 2.71 3.52 2.07
N ILE A 125 2.82 2.69 3.08
CA ILE A 125 2.05 1.46 3.17
C ILE A 125 0.80 1.78 4.01
N ILE A 126 -0.37 1.78 3.40
CA ILE A 126 -1.67 1.85 4.08
C ILE A 126 -2.19 0.43 4.25
N ARG A 127 -2.71 0.09 5.43
CA ARG A 127 -3.46 -1.15 5.60
C ARG A 127 -4.83 -1.03 4.97
N CYS A 128 -5.21 -2.04 4.18
CA CYS A 128 -6.59 -2.18 3.77
C CYS A 128 -7.34 -2.84 4.93
N PRO A 129 -8.42 -2.23 5.48
CA PRO A 129 -9.26 -2.94 6.44
C PRO A 129 -9.82 -4.20 5.77
N ASP A 130 -9.77 -5.33 6.47
CA ASP A 130 -10.49 -6.53 6.07
C ASP A 130 -11.98 -6.22 5.97
N GLU A 131 -12.55 -6.42 4.79
CA GLU A 131 -14.00 -6.26 4.56
C GLU A 131 -14.83 -7.29 5.35
N ASP A 132 -14.18 -8.32 5.93
CA ASP A 132 -14.81 -9.48 6.57
C ASP A 132 -14.99 -9.35 8.11
N GLN A 133 -14.68 -8.22 8.73
CA GLN A 133 -14.86 -8.06 10.19
C GLN A 133 -16.25 -7.53 10.63
N VAL A 134 -17.15 -7.22 9.70
CA VAL A 134 -18.46 -6.63 10.06
C VAL A 134 -19.51 -7.67 10.49
N ASP A 135 -19.32 -8.96 10.20
CA ASP A 135 -20.35 -9.98 10.46
C ASP A 135 -20.13 -10.82 11.73
N ARG A 136 -19.03 -10.61 12.48
CA ARG A 136 -18.68 -11.47 13.63
C ARG A 136 -19.25 -11.05 14.98
N GLU A 137 -19.86 -9.87 15.10
CA GLU A 137 -20.42 -9.38 16.37
C GLU A 137 -21.94 -9.59 16.54
N PHE A 138 -22.62 -10.17 15.54
CA PHE A 138 -24.10 -10.30 15.57
C PHE A 138 -24.65 -11.74 15.76
N LEU A 139 -23.81 -12.74 16.01
CA LEU A 139 -24.26 -14.13 16.24
C LEU A 139 -24.05 -14.65 17.67
N GLN A 140 -23.87 -13.76 18.65
CA GLN A 140 -23.83 -14.12 20.08
C GLN A 140 -25.17 -14.00 20.82
N SER A 141 -26.29 -14.00 20.09
CA SER A 141 -27.62 -14.11 20.70
C SER A 141 -28.59 -14.98 19.89
N ASP A 142 -28.27 -16.24 19.61
CA ASP A 142 -29.34 -17.24 19.71
C ASP A 142 -28.82 -18.68 19.80
N SER A 143 -29.22 -19.35 20.87
CA SER A 143 -28.99 -20.78 21.02
C SER A 143 -30.02 -21.52 20.17
N ARG A 144 -29.59 -22.31 19.19
CA ARG A 144 -30.25 -23.57 18.81
C ARG A 144 -29.40 -24.42 17.88
N ARG A 145 -29.19 -25.64 18.34
CA ARG A 145 -28.46 -26.76 17.77
C ARG A 145 -28.94 -27.09 16.35
N THR A 146 -28.05 -26.99 15.37
CA THR A 146 -28.19 -27.68 14.08
C THR A 146 -26.81 -28.18 13.64
N THR A 147 -26.65 -29.49 13.50
CA THR A 147 -25.43 -30.13 12.99
C THR A 147 -25.30 -29.85 11.50
N LYS A 148 -24.35 -28.99 11.10
CA LYS A 148 -23.89 -28.85 9.72
C LYS A 148 -22.49 -29.44 9.62
N THR A 149 -22.31 -30.36 8.68
CA THR A 149 -21.01 -30.95 8.31
C THR A 149 -20.09 -29.84 7.82
N THR A 150 -19.04 -29.54 8.58
CA THR A 150 -18.01 -28.56 8.19
C THR A 150 -16.91 -29.27 7.42
N THR A 151 -16.82 -29.01 6.12
CA THR A 151 -15.65 -29.37 5.31
C THR A 151 -14.51 -28.43 5.72
N THR A 152 -13.52 -28.95 6.44
CA THR A 152 -12.30 -28.23 6.79
C THR A 152 -11.39 -28.14 5.57
N THR A 153 -11.50 -27.06 4.80
CA THR A 153 -10.48 -26.69 3.82
C THR A 153 -9.27 -26.15 4.58
N ILE A 154 -8.14 -26.87 4.54
CA ILE A 154 -6.86 -26.37 5.07
C ILE A 154 -6.35 -25.30 4.09
N VAL A 155 -6.70 -24.04 4.34
CA VAL A 155 -6.11 -22.90 3.63
C VAL A 155 -4.75 -22.64 4.28
N THR A 156 -3.67 -22.90 3.55
CA THR A 156 -2.32 -22.49 3.97
C THR A 156 -2.20 -20.98 3.75
N ILE A 157 -2.52 -20.18 4.77
CA ILE A 157 -2.33 -18.74 4.75
C ILE A 157 -0.85 -18.48 4.98
N THR A 158 -0.14 -18.04 3.94
CA THR A 158 1.24 -17.56 4.07
C THR A 158 1.16 -16.12 4.54
N THR A 159 1.14 -15.92 5.86
CA THR A 159 1.19 -14.60 6.47
C THR A 159 2.57 -13.99 6.25
N THR A 160 2.67 -12.91 5.47
CA THR A 160 3.90 -12.13 5.44
C THR A 160 3.76 -10.95 6.41
N VAL A 161 4.62 -10.97 7.42
CA VAL A 161 4.83 -9.84 8.34
C VAL A 161 5.43 -8.68 7.57
N ALA A 162 4.64 -7.65 7.28
CA ALA A 162 5.17 -6.34 6.93
C ALA A 162 5.50 -5.63 8.25
N THR A 163 6.75 -5.73 8.68
CA THR A 163 7.25 -4.97 9.84
C THR A 163 6.94 -3.50 9.61
N LYS A 164 6.07 -2.90 10.46
CA LYS A 164 6.02 -1.44 10.57
C LYS A 164 7.45 -0.95 10.76
N CYS A 165 7.85 0.21 10.24
CA CYS A 165 9.21 0.74 10.43
C CYS A 165 9.62 0.93 11.92
N ASN A 166 8.73 0.63 12.86
CA ASN A 166 8.91 0.65 14.30
C ASN A 166 9.16 -0.74 14.93
N GLY A 167 9.31 -1.82 14.14
CA GLY A 167 9.66 -3.15 14.66
C GLY A 167 8.52 -3.94 15.29
N GLU A 168 7.28 -3.51 15.12
CA GLU A 168 6.09 -4.25 15.58
C GLU A 168 5.59 -5.17 14.45
N GLU A 169 5.50 -6.46 14.77
CA GLU A 169 5.02 -7.52 13.89
C GLU A 169 3.50 -7.41 13.76
N ASP A 170 3.00 -7.40 12.52
CA ASP A 170 1.56 -7.37 12.26
C ASP A 170 1.27 -8.12 10.96
N GLU A 171 0.17 -8.88 10.97
CA GLU A 171 -0.18 -9.89 9.98
C GLU A 171 -1.22 -9.32 9.00
N ASP A 172 -0.88 -8.57 7.94
CA ASP A 172 -1.95 -8.02 7.08
C ASP A 172 -1.60 -7.58 5.63
N VAL A 173 -2.66 -7.55 4.81
CA VAL A 173 -2.70 -7.07 3.41
C VAL A 173 -2.52 -5.55 3.32
N THR A 174 -1.79 -5.06 2.31
CA THR A 174 -1.36 -3.67 2.24
C THR A 174 -1.69 -2.96 0.93
N VAL A 175 -1.76 -1.64 0.98
CA VAL A 175 -1.95 -0.72 -0.14
C VAL A 175 -0.76 0.21 -0.14
N VAL A 176 -0.24 0.57 -1.30
CA VAL A 176 0.91 1.48 -1.41
C VAL A 176 0.42 2.83 -1.96
N GLU A 177 0.42 3.87 -1.12
CA GLU A 177 -0.01 5.26 -1.40
C GLU A 177 1.18 6.23 -1.52
N LYS A 178 1.05 7.31 -2.28
CA LYS A 178 1.97 8.48 -2.24
C LYS A 178 1.55 9.54 -1.20
N ARG A 179 2.50 10.11 -0.44
CA ARG A 179 2.25 11.16 0.59
C ARG A 179 2.14 12.60 0.03
N GLU A 180 1.12 13.33 0.50
CA GLU A 180 1.05 14.81 0.48
C GLU A 180 1.36 15.42 1.85
N HIS A 181 1.92 16.63 1.90
CA HIS A 181 2.12 17.39 3.14
C HIS A 181 1.04 18.47 3.18
N LEU A 182 0.12 18.40 4.15
CA LEU A 182 -0.74 19.52 4.48
C LEU A 182 0.12 20.59 5.19
N GLN A 183 0.46 21.65 4.48
CA GLN A 183 0.99 22.86 5.10
C GLN A 183 -0.20 23.69 5.62
N GLY A 184 -0.30 23.80 6.94
CA GLY A 184 -0.92 24.90 7.69
C GLY A 184 -2.33 25.36 7.31
N ALA A 185 -3.34 24.90 8.07
CA ALA A 185 -4.45 25.78 8.44
C ALA A 185 -4.24 26.18 9.90
N GLY A 186 -3.96 27.46 10.13
CA GLY A 186 -3.85 28.03 11.46
C GLY A 186 -5.13 27.79 12.25
N VAL A 187 -5.03 27.11 13.39
CA VAL A 187 -6.07 27.14 14.41
C VAL A 187 -5.95 28.49 15.11
N THR A 188 -6.73 29.46 14.66
CA THR A 188 -7.04 30.63 15.48
C THR A 188 -7.92 30.14 16.62
N LEU A 189 -7.34 30.01 17.82
CA LEU A 189 -8.10 29.92 19.05
C LEU A 189 -8.87 31.23 19.21
N LYS A 190 -10.18 31.22 18.93
CA LYS A 190 -11.09 32.20 19.51
C LYS A 190 -11.47 31.69 20.88
N GLU A 191 -10.91 32.33 21.90
CA GLU A 191 -11.39 32.25 23.27
C GLU A 191 -12.90 32.54 23.28
N HIS A 192 -13.70 31.53 23.61
CA HIS A 192 -15.09 31.76 23.98
C HIS A 192 -15.13 32.10 25.45
N GLY A 193 -15.33 33.39 25.73
CA GLY A 193 -15.57 33.91 27.07
C GLY A 193 -16.78 33.24 27.72
N THR A 194 -16.59 32.83 28.97
CA THR A 194 -17.65 32.42 29.87
C THR A 194 -18.45 33.64 30.30
N TYR A 195 -19.74 33.66 29.94
CA TYR A 195 -20.70 34.62 30.47
C TYR A 195 -21.22 34.11 31.82
N SER A 196 -20.88 34.79 32.91
CA SER A 196 -21.57 34.64 34.20
C SER A 196 -22.74 35.62 34.25
N PRO A 197 -23.95 35.21 34.69
CA PRO A 197 -25.01 36.17 35.00
C PRO A 197 -24.71 36.83 36.34
N GLN A 198 -24.69 38.16 36.37
CA GLN A 198 -24.80 38.92 37.61
C GLN A 198 -26.26 39.36 37.82
N THR A 199 -26.74 38.97 39.01
CA THR A 199 -27.89 39.45 39.82
C THR A 199 -29.28 39.47 39.20
#